data_AF-A0A9C9X2K9-F1
#
_entry.id   AF-A0A9C9X2K9-F1
#
_cell.length_a   1.000
_cell.length_b   1.000
_cell.length_c   1.000
_cell.angle_alpha   90.00
_cell.angle_beta   90.00
_cell.angle_gamma   90.00
#
_symmetry.space_group_name_H-M   'P 1'
#
loop_
_entity.id
_entity.type
_entity.pdbx_description
1 polymer ?
#
loop_
_entity_poly.entity_id
_entity_poly.type
_entity_poly.pdbx_seq_one_letter_code
_entity_poly.pdbx_strand_id
1 'polypeptide(L)' 'SLVHPREVFQPAIIDSAAAIILLHNHPSGEISPSAEDRNITFRLLEAGKLLDIPVLDHVILGENKYFSFKEEGLIANQ' A
#
# COMPACT_ATOMS: atom_id res chain seq x y z
N SER A 1 -9.99 8.46 0.00
CA SER A 1 -10.85 7.28 0.30
C SER A 1 -10.75 7.01 1.79
N LEU A 2 -11.82 6.60 2.46
CA LEU A 2 -11.80 6.33 3.91
C LEU A 2 -11.14 4.95 4.18
N VAL A 3 -9.83 4.84 3.95
CA VAL A 3 -9.06 3.63 4.27
C VAL A 3 -8.58 3.73 5.72
N HIS A 4 -9.05 2.81 6.57
CA HIS A 4 -8.63 2.72 7.96
C HIS A 4 -7.60 1.60 8.15
N PRO A 5 -6.42 1.87 8.74
CA PRO A 5 -5.41 0.83 8.97
C PRO A 5 -5.95 -0.39 9.72
N ARG A 6 -6.85 -0.20 10.71
CA ARG A 6 -7.46 -1.32 11.46
C ARG A 6 -8.18 -2.32 10.55
N GLU A 7 -8.79 -1.86 9.45
CA GLU A 7 -9.55 -2.72 8.54
C GLU A 7 -8.62 -3.38 7.52
N VAL A 8 -7.52 -2.71 7.14
CA VAL A 8 -6.48 -3.28 6.28
C VAL A 8 -5.69 -4.39 6.99
N PHE A 9 -5.33 -4.18 8.27
CA PHE A 9 -4.49 -5.12 9.00
C PHE A 9 -5.25 -6.21 9.75
N GLN A 10 -6.55 -6.05 10.02
CA GLN A 10 -7.35 -7.11 10.63
C GLN A 10 -7.23 -8.46 9.90
N PRO A 11 -7.45 -8.56 8.57
CA PRO A 11 -7.31 -9.82 7.87
C PRO A 11 -5.86 -10.33 7.90
N ALA A 12 -4.86 -9.45 7.76
CA ALA A 12 -3.45 -9.83 7.84
C ALA A 12 -3.10 -10.48 9.19
N ILE A 13 -3.65 -9.97 10.29
CA ILE A 13 -3.48 -10.55 11.63
C ILE A 13 -4.18 -11.91 11.74
N ILE A 14 -5.43 -12.01 11.27
CA ILE A 14 -6.22 -13.26 11.31
C ILE A 14 -5.51 -14.37 10.53
N ASP A 15 -4.97 -14.03 9.37
CA ASP A 15 -4.30 -14.96 8.46
C ASP A 15 -2.83 -15.23 8.86
N SER A 16 -2.35 -14.64 9.96
CA SER A 16 -0.95 -14.73 10.40
C SER A 16 0.04 -14.34 9.29
N ALA A 17 -0.29 -13.30 8.52
CA ALA A 17 0.51 -12.85 7.41
C ALA A 17 1.86 -12.29 7.89
N ALA A 18 2.95 -12.74 7.26
CA ALA A 18 4.28 -12.23 7.55
C ALA A 18 4.51 -10.80 7.01
N ALA A 19 3.73 -10.38 6.01
CA ALA A 19 3.78 -9.07 5.37
C ALA A 19 2.56 -8.86 4.47
N ILE A 20 2.33 -7.63 4.01
CA ILE A 20 1.30 -7.31 3.01
C ILE A 20 1.84 -6.51 1.82
N ILE A 21 1.14 -6.57 0.69
CA ILE A 21 1.30 -5.67 -0.46
C ILE A 21 -0.05 -4.99 -0.68
N LEU A 22 -0.04 -3.68 -0.90
CA LEU A 22 -1.24 -2.91 -1.21
C LEU A 22 -1.40 -2.83 -2.72
N LEU A 23 -2.64 -2.99 -3.18
CA LEU A 23 -3.03 -2.87 -4.59
C LEU A 23 -4.22 -1.92 -4.69
N HIS A 24 -4.16 -0.95 -5.59
CA HIS A 24 -5.34 -0.21 -6.01
C HIS A 24 -5.34 0.04 -7.52
N ASN A 25 -6.52 0.14 -8.09
CA ASN A 25 -6.71 0.38 -9.52
C ASN A 25 -7.06 1.85 -9.77
N HIS A 26 -6.49 2.42 -10.84
CA HIS A 26 -6.95 3.67 -11.43
C HIS A 26 -7.71 3.34 -12.73
N PRO A 27 -9.07 3.37 -12.70
CA PRO A 27 -9.88 3.09 -13.90
C PRO A 27 -9.61 4.04 -15.07
N SER A 28 -9.04 5.22 -14.80
CA SER A 28 -8.59 6.18 -15.81
C SER A 28 -7.39 5.69 -16.62
N GLY A 29 -6.72 4.63 -16.19
CA GLY A 29 -5.49 4.13 -16.78
C GLY A 29 -4.24 4.88 -16.32
N GLU A 30 -4.34 6.09 -15.78
CA GLU A 30 -3.20 6.87 -15.27
C GLU A 30 -2.67 6.32 -13.95
N ILE A 31 -1.37 6.08 -13.85
CA ILE A 31 -0.74 5.41 -12.70
C ILE A 31 -0.01 6.36 -11.75
N SER A 32 -0.05 7.67 -12.01
CA SER A 32 0.57 8.64 -11.12
C SER A 32 -0.17 8.64 -9.77
N PRO A 33 0.53 8.43 -8.63
CA PRO A 33 -0.11 8.43 -7.32
C PRO A 33 -0.60 9.83 -6.97
N SER A 34 -1.87 9.91 -6.55
CA SER A 34 -2.42 11.14 -5.98
C SER A 34 -1.79 11.47 -4.62
N ALA A 35 -2.05 12.68 -4.11
CA ALA A 35 -1.66 13.05 -2.76
C ALA A 35 -2.31 12.15 -1.70
N GLU A 36 -3.56 11.71 -1.96
CA GLU A 36 -4.30 10.81 -1.09
C GLU A 36 -3.66 9.41 -1.06
N ASP A 37 -3.25 8.88 -2.22
CA ASP A 37 -2.57 7.57 -2.30
C ASP A 37 -1.28 7.59 -1.49
N ARG A 38 -0.48 8.65 -1.64
CA ARG A 38 0.76 8.83 -0.85
C ARG A 38 0.45 8.88 0.65
N ASN A 39 -0.53 9.67 1.07
CA ASN A 39 -0.90 9.79 2.48
C ASN A 39 -1.35 8.44 3.07
N ILE A 40 -2.23 7.72 2.38
CA ILE A 40 -2.69 6.39 2.79
C ILE A 40 -1.50 5.41 2.87
N THR A 41 -0.60 5.42 1.88
CA THR A 41 0.60 4.59 1.87
C THR A 41 1.43 4.80 3.13
N PHE A 42 1.78 6.06 3.46
CA PHE A 42 2.60 6.36 4.63
C PHE A 42 1.90 5.99 5.94
N ARG A 43 0.59 6.22 6.04
CA ARG A 43 -0.19 5.81 7.22
C ARG A 43 -0.20 4.29 7.41
N LEU A 44 -0.28 3.53 6.32
CA LEU A 44 -0.26 2.06 6.37
C LEU A 44 1.14 1.52 6.63
N LEU A 45 2.19 2.17 6.13
CA LEU A 45 3.59 1.83 6.48
C LEU A 45 3.85 1.99 7.98
N GLU A 46 3.44 3.11 8.57
CA GLU A 46 3.61 3.34 10.02
C GLU A 46 2.80 2.33 10.85
N ALA A 47 1.58 2.02 10.42
CA ALA A 47 0.77 1.00 11.08
C ALA A 47 1.37 -0.41 10.96
N GLY A 48 1.87 -0.78 9.77
CA GLY A 48 2.52 -2.06 9.54
C GLY A 48 3.78 -2.23 10.40
N LYS A 49 4.59 -1.17 10.49
CA LYS A 49 5.76 -1.11 11.39
C LYS A 49 5.37 -1.31 12.85
N LEU A 50 4.31 -0.65 13.31
CA LEU A 50 3.84 -0.78 14.70
C LEU A 50 3.33 -2.19 15.02
N LEU A 51 2.66 -2.83 14.05
CA LEU A 51 2.07 -4.16 14.20
C LEU A 51 3.05 -5.31 13.91
N ASP A 52 4.28 -5.00 13.49
CA ASP A 52 5.27 -5.97 13.00
C ASP A 52 4.76 -6.78 11.79
N ILE A 53 3.96 -6.14 10.94
CA ILE A 53 3.46 -6.67 9.66
C ILE A 53 3.87 -5.67 8.57
N PRO A 54 5.06 -5.82 7.95
CA PRO A 54 5.58 -4.86 7.00
C PRO A 54 4.71 -4.76 5.73
N VAL A 55 4.59 -3.54 5.21
CA VAL A 55 4.03 -3.29 3.88
C VAL A 55 5.18 -3.30 2.87
N LEU A 56 5.26 -4.35 2.04
CA LEU A 56 6.39 -4.56 1.14
C LEU A 56 6.36 -3.66 -0.08
N ASP A 57 5.16 -3.33 -0.56
CA ASP A 57 4.95 -2.41 -1.66
C ASP A 57 3.53 -1.86 -1.67
N HIS A 58 3.35 -0.75 -2.38
CA HIS A 58 2.06 -0.26 -2.83
C HIS A 58 2.09 -0.13 -4.34
N VAL A 59 1.23 -0.89 -5.02
CA VAL A 59 1.19 -0.94 -6.48
C VAL A 59 -0.13 -0.36 -6.99
N ILE A 60 -0.01 0.65 -7.85
CA ILE A 60 -1.12 1.25 -8.60
C ILE A 60 -1.22 0.56 -9.93
N LEU A 61 -2.38 -0.01 -10.25
CA LEU A 61 -2.64 -0.66 -11.53
C LEU A 61 -3.41 0.28 -12.47
N GLY A 62 -2.89 0.46 -13.69
CA GLY A 62 -3.55 1.16 -14.79
C GLY A 62 -3.72 0.25 -16.01
N GLU A 63 -3.96 0.84 -17.18
CA GLU A 63 -4.12 0.07 -18.42
C GLU A 63 -2.77 -0.40 -18.96
N ASN A 64 -2.47 -1.70 -18.81
CA ASN A 64 -1.21 -2.34 -19.22
C ASN A 64 0.07 -1.71 -18.61
N LYS A 65 -0.08 -0.96 -17.51
CA LYS A 65 1.03 -0.31 -16.80
C LYS A 65 0.75 -0.31 -15.30
N TYR A 66 1.80 -0.19 -14.50
CA TYR A 66 1.70 -0.09 -13.05
C TYR A 66 2.70 0.93 -12.50
N PHE A 67 2.43 1.44 -11.30
CA PHE A 67 3.37 2.23 -10.51
C PHE A 67 3.65 1.49 -9.21
N SER A 68 4.92 1.18 -8.92
CA SER A 68 5.37 0.61 -7.65
C SER A 68 6.02 1.70 -6.81
N PHE A 69 5.50 1.94 -5.61
CA PHE A 69 6.13 2.90 -4.69
C PHE A 69 7.55 2.47 -4.32
N LYS A 70 7.82 1.17 -4.25
CA LYS A 70 9.14 0.62 -3.95
C LYS A 70 10.13 0.79 -5.10
N GLU A 71 9.73 0.46 -6.34
CA GLU A 71 10.60 0.63 -7.52
C GLU A 71 10.97 2.10 -7.73
N GLU A 72 10.05 3.01 -7.44
CA GLU A 72 10.24 4.46 -7.54
C GLU A 72 10.98 5.06 -6.33
N GLY A 73 11.44 4.24 -5.38
CA GLY A 73 12.23 4.65 -4.22
C GLY A 73 11.47 5.54 -3.23
N LEU A 74 10.13 5.56 -3.29
CA LEU A 74 9.29 6.35 -2.38
C LEU A 74 9.12 5.67 -1.02
N ILE A 75 9.37 4.36 -0.94
CA ILE A 75 9.31 3.56 0.28
C ILE A 75 10.53 2.63 0.31
N ALA A 76 11.11 2.43 1.49
CA ALA A 76 12.28 1.57 1.68
C ALA A 76 11.87 0.20 2.24
N ASN A 77 12.74 -0.80 2.08
CA ASN A 77 12.61 -2.05 2.82
C ASN A 77 12.73 -1.72 4.32
N GLN A 78 11.65 -1.97 5.07
CA GLN A 78 11.63 -1.91 6.52
C GLN A 78 12.19 -3.19 7.11
#